data_AF-A0A7K4C9E1-F1
#
_entry.id   AF-A0A7K4C9E1-F1
#
_cell.length_a   1.000
_cell.length_b   1.000
_cell.length_c   1.000
_cell.angle_alpha   90.00
_cell.angle_beta   90.00
_cell.angle_gamma   90.00
#
_symmetry.space_group_name_H-M   'P 1'
#
loop_
_entity.id
_entity.type
_entity.pdbx_description
1 polymer ?
#
loop_
_entity_poly.entity_id
_entity_poly.type
_entity_poly.pdbx_seq_one_letter_code
_entity_poly.pdbx_strand_id
1 'polypeptide(L)'
;MVDKTLGDAGKAIGGGVSTLGKGAQGFSQEFMDFLNKYQVIGLAVAFVIGTAATKLVNSTVTDIIMPIIAVLVPGGDWRQATLEIGPLKFLVGDYVGAIIDFVIIALVIFLLVKYIMKGDTTKKI
;
A
#
# COMPACT_ATOMS: atom_id res chain seq x y z
N MET A 1 -10.79 55.32 -38.22
CA MET A 1 -9.52 55.18 -37.47
C MET A 1 -9.74 55.00 -35.96
N VAL A 2 -10.80 55.54 -35.36
CA VAL A 2 -11.10 55.46 -33.90
C VAL A 2 -11.61 54.08 -33.44
N ASP A 3 -12.30 53.32 -34.29
CA ASP A 3 -12.87 52.01 -33.95
C ASP A 3 -11.79 50.93 -33.69
N LYS A 4 -10.74 50.92 -34.53
CA LYS A 4 -9.62 49.98 -34.41
C LYS A 4 -8.81 50.21 -33.13
N THR A 5 -8.63 51.46 -32.72
CA THR A 5 -7.90 51.82 -31.49
C THR A 5 -8.64 51.40 -30.22
N LEU A 6 -9.98 51.33 -30.25
CA LEU A 6 -10.80 50.87 -29.13
C LEU A 6 -10.83 49.35 -29.03
N GLY A 7 -10.85 48.64 -30.17
CA GLY A 7 -10.74 47.18 -30.22
C GLY A 7 -9.38 46.67 -29.72
N ASP A 8 -8.30 47.34 -30.11
CA ASP A 8 -6.94 47.02 -29.67
C ASP A 8 -6.75 47.33 -28.17
N ALA A 9 -7.35 48.42 -27.67
CA ALA A 9 -7.39 48.72 -26.24
C ALA A 9 -8.16 47.62 -25.48
N GLY A 10 -9.36 47.24 -25.92
CA GLY A 10 -10.17 46.16 -25.33
C GLY A 10 -9.46 44.81 -25.24
N LYS A 11 -8.64 44.49 -26.24
CA LYS A 11 -7.81 43.27 -26.26
C LYS A 11 -6.61 43.35 -25.30
N ALA A 12 -6.01 44.54 -25.15
CA ALA A 12 -4.91 44.78 -24.22
C ALA A 12 -5.36 44.74 -22.74
N ILE A 13 -6.50 45.35 -22.40
CA ILE A 13 -7.08 45.25 -21.04
C ILE A 13 -7.59 43.84 -20.73
N GLY A 14 -8.21 43.14 -21.68
CA GLY A 14 -8.64 41.74 -21.49
C GLY A 14 -7.47 40.77 -21.27
N GLY A 15 -6.35 40.98 -21.97
CA GLY A 15 -5.11 40.22 -21.77
C GLY A 15 -4.49 40.44 -20.39
N GLY A 16 -4.48 41.68 -19.89
CA GLY A 16 -3.95 42.02 -18.56
C GLY A 16 -4.76 41.43 -17.41
N VAL A 17 -6.10 41.47 -17.49
CA VAL A 17 -7.00 40.89 -16.46
C VAL A 17 -6.83 39.37 -16.33
N SER A 18 -6.55 38.68 -17.45
CA SER A 18 -6.26 37.24 -17.48
C SER A 18 -4.99 36.84 -16.72
N THR A 19 -4.05 37.77 -16.54
CA THR A 19 -2.75 37.53 -15.88
C THR A 19 -2.76 37.81 -14.39
N LEU A 20 -3.72 38.61 -13.89
CA LEU A 20 -3.85 38.94 -12.47
C LEU A 20 -4.40 37.78 -11.61
N GLY A 21 -5.05 36.79 -12.22
CA GLY A 21 -5.53 35.58 -11.54
C GLY A 21 -4.49 34.47 -11.35
N LYS A 22 -3.29 34.59 -11.95
CA LYS A 22 -2.24 33.56 -11.90
C LYS A 22 -1.24 33.71 -10.76
N GLY A 23 -1.35 34.76 -9.95
CA GLY A 23 -0.35 35.14 -8.93
C GLY A 23 -0.56 34.56 -7.53
N ALA A 24 -1.61 33.77 -7.30
CA ALA A 24 -1.86 33.10 -6.03
C ALA A 24 -2.13 31.62 -6.30
N GLN A 25 -1.10 30.87 -6.68
CA GLN A 25 -1.17 29.42 -6.50
C GLN A 25 -1.33 29.20 -4.99
N GLY A 26 -2.53 28.86 -4.55
CA GLY A 26 -2.76 28.52 -3.16
C GLY A 26 -1.86 27.35 -2.75
N PHE A 27 -1.55 27.25 -1.46
CA PHE A 27 -0.75 26.14 -0.89
C PHE A 27 -1.17 24.75 -1.41
N SER A 28 -2.46 24.54 -1.68
CA SER A 28 -2.97 23.30 -2.27
C SER A 28 -2.41 23.01 -3.66
N GLN A 29 -2.22 24.04 -4.49
CA GLN A 29 -1.66 23.89 -5.84
C GLN A 29 -0.16 23.61 -5.77
N GLU A 30 0.58 24.34 -4.93
CA GLU A 30 2.01 24.09 -4.69
C GLU A 30 2.25 22.69 -4.10
N PHE A 31 1.36 22.25 -3.21
CA PHE A 31 1.41 20.92 -2.63
C PHE A 31 1.10 19.82 -3.67
N MET A 32 0.09 20.01 -4.52
CA MET A 32 -0.18 19.07 -5.61
C MET A 32 0.98 19.03 -6.61
N ASP A 33 1.57 20.18 -6.95
CA ASP A 33 2.74 20.27 -7.82
C ASP A 33 3.96 19.56 -7.18
N PHE A 34 4.15 19.67 -5.87
CA PHE A 34 5.15 18.90 -5.12
C PHE A 34 4.89 17.38 -5.20
N LEU A 35 3.68 16.92 -4.89
CA LEU A 35 3.33 15.50 -4.93
C LEU A 35 3.56 14.90 -6.32
N ASN A 36 3.23 15.65 -7.37
CA ASN A 36 3.46 15.27 -8.75
C ASN A 36 4.96 15.29 -9.10
N LYS A 37 5.70 16.32 -8.70
CA LYS A 37 7.14 16.46 -8.98
C LYS A 37 7.97 15.33 -8.38
N TYR A 38 7.63 14.88 -7.17
CA TYR A 38 8.37 13.85 -6.46
C TYR A 38 7.76 12.44 -6.58
N GLN A 39 6.73 12.25 -7.42
CA GLN A 39 6.07 10.95 -7.64
C GLN A 39 5.58 10.27 -6.35
N VAL A 40 5.31 11.05 -5.31
CA VAL A 40 4.92 10.56 -3.97
C VAL A 40 3.54 9.88 -4.02
N ILE A 41 2.69 10.30 -4.96
CA ILE A 41 1.35 9.73 -5.17
C ILE A 41 1.44 8.22 -5.46
N GLY A 42 2.37 7.81 -6.33
CA GLY A 42 2.57 6.40 -6.66
C GLY A 42 3.04 5.57 -5.46
N LEU A 43 3.96 6.13 -4.67
CA LEU A 43 4.45 5.49 -3.44
C LEU A 43 3.34 5.35 -2.40
N ALA A 44 2.52 6.38 -2.22
CA ALA A 44 1.40 6.37 -1.28
C ALA A 44 0.37 5.29 -1.64
N VAL A 45 0.00 5.19 -2.93
CA VAL A 45 -0.93 4.16 -3.42
C VAL A 45 -0.35 2.76 -3.25
N ALA A 46 0.92 2.56 -3.63
CA ALA A 46 1.60 1.28 -3.46
C ALA A 46 1.65 0.84 -1.99
N PHE A 47 1.91 1.77 -1.06
CA PHE A 47 1.92 1.49 0.36
C PHE A 47 0.53 1.09 0.88
N VAL A 48 -0.53 1.86 0.55
CA VAL A 48 -1.90 1.56 0.99
C VAL A 48 -2.33 0.18 0.47
N ILE A 49 -2.14 -0.10 -0.82
CA ILE A 49 -2.47 -1.40 -1.40
C ILE A 49 -1.61 -2.51 -0.77
N GLY A 50 -0.31 -2.25 -0.55
CA GLY A 50 0.60 -3.19 0.10
C GLY A 50 0.13 -3.58 1.50
N THR A 51 -0.26 -2.61 2.33
CA THR A 51 -0.80 -2.89 3.68
C THR A 51 -2.11 -3.69 3.63
N ALA A 52 -3.00 -3.38 2.68
CA ALA A 52 -4.24 -4.13 2.50
C ALA A 52 -3.98 -5.57 2.03
N ALA A 53 -3.05 -5.77 1.10
CA ALA A 53 -2.64 -7.09 0.62
C ALA A 53 -2.02 -7.93 1.74
N THR A 54 -1.14 -7.35 2.56
CA THR A 54 -0.58 -8.03 3.73
C THR A 54 -1.68 -8.48 4.70
N LYS A 55 -2.69 -7.64 4.96
CA LYS A 55 -3.83 -8.02 5.81
C LYS A 55 -4.62 -9.20 5.23
N LEU A 56 -4.87 -9.20 3.92
CA LEU A 56 -5.56 -10.31 3.24
C LEU A 56 -4.78 -11.63 3.35
N VAL A 57 -3.46 -11.58 3.13
CA VAL A 57 -2.58 -12.74 3.28
C VAL A 57 -2.59 -13.23 4.73
N ASN A 58 -2.45 -12.32 5.70
CA ASN A 58 -2.48 -12.68 7.11
C ASN A 58 -3.79 -13.35 7.49
N SER A 59 -4.95 -12.80 7.11
CA SER A 59 -6.27 -13.41 7.36
C SER A 59 -6.38 -14.79 6.70
N THR A 60 -5.87 -14.96 5.48
CA THR A 60 -5.85 -16.29 4.84
C THR A 60 -5.04 -17.30 5.68
N VAL A 61 -3.91 -16.87 6.23
CA VAL A 61 -3.07 -17.73 7.07
C VAL A 61 -3.74 -18.02 8.41
N THR A 62 -4.18 -16.99 9.13
CA THR A 62 -4.74 -17.10 10.48
C THR A 62 -6.10 -17.79 10.49
N ASP A 63 -6.92 -17.56 9.46
CA ASP A 63 -8.32 -17.96 9.49
C ASP A 63 -8.57 -19.25 8.71
N ILE A 64 -7.70 -19.61 7.76
CA ILE A 64 -7.85 -20.83 6.95
C ILE A 64 -6.73 -21.82 7.25
N ILE A 65 -5.46 -21.41 7.17
CA ILE A 65 -4.33 -22.35 7.29
C ILE A 65 -4.14 -22.81 8.73
N MET A 66 -4.21 -21.88 9.69
CA MET A 66 -3.98 -22.18 11.10
C MET A 66 -4.99 -23.17 11.70
N PRO A 67 -6.31 -23.07 11.45
CA PRO A 67 -7.26 -24.10 11.88
C PRO A 67 -6.97 -25.48 11.30
N ILE A 68 -6.55 -25.55 10.02
CA ILE A 68 -6.19 -26.83 9.38
C ILE A 68 -4.96 -27.45 10.06
N ILE A 69 -3.95 -26.64 10.37
CA ILE A 69 -2.75 -27.10 11.08
C ILE A 69 -3.09 -27.51 12.52
N ALA A 70 -3.96 -26.75 13.20
CA ALA A 70 -4.37 -27.03 14.57
C ALA A 70 -5.14 -28.37 14.70
N VAL A 71 -5.88 -28.77 13.67
CA VAL A 71 -6.54 -30.09 13.61
C VAL A 71 -5.52 -31.22 13.44
N LEU A 72 -4.45 -30.99 12.67
CA LEU A 72 -3.40 -32.00 12.42
C LEU A 72 -2.40 -32.14 13.57
N VAL A 73 -2.20 -31.08 14.36
CA VAL A 73 -1.39 -31.07 15.58
C VAL A 73 -2.30 -30.83 16.78
N PRO A 74 -3.02 -31.86 17.28
CA PRO A 74 -3.90 -31.72 18.43
C PRO A 74 -3.04 -31.35 19.64
N GLY A 75 -3.13 -30.10 20.06
CA GLY A 75 -2.33 -29.60 21.18
C GLY A 75 -2.18 -28.10 21.12
N GLY A 76 -1.53 -27.53 20.10
CA GLY A 76 -1.24 -26.08 20.05
C GLY A 76 -0.42 -25.51 21.24
N ASP A 77 -0.24 -26.29 22.32
CA ASP A 77 0.40 -25.95 23.58
C ASP A 77 1.87 -25.61 23.42
N TRP A 78 2.49 -26.04 22.31
CA TRP A 78 3.86 -25.66 21.97
C TRP A 78 3.99 -24.15 21.73
N ARG A 79 2.94 -23.44 21.28
CA ARG A 79 2.93 -21.97 21.19
C ARG A 79 2.78 -21.31 22.55
N GLN A 80 2.16 -21.98 23.51
CA GLN A 80 1.98 -21.49 24.87
C GLN A 80 3.13 -21.92 25.79
N ALA A 81 4.16 -22.58 25.26
CA ALA A 81 5.31 -23.02 26.03
C ALA A 81 6.05 -21.81 26.60
N THR A 82 5.91 -21.62 27.91
CA THR A 82 6.62 -20.59 28.66
C THR A 82 7.72 -21.22 29.50
N LEU A 83 8.93 -20.66 29.45
CA LEU A 83 9.98 -20.94 30.42
C LEU A 83 9.91 -19.88 31.52
N GLU A 84 9.55 -20.29 32.72
CA GLU A 84 9.56 -19.42 33.89
C GLU A 84 10.93 -19.51 34.58
N ILE A 85 11.68 -18.42 34.57
CA ILE A 85 12.94 -18.29 35.33
C ILE A 85 12.69 -17.22 36.40
N GLY A 86 12.25 -17.66 37.58
CA GLY A 86 11.88 -16.76 38.68
C GLY A 86 10.65 -15.91 38.32
N PRO A 87 10.68 -14.57 38.51
CA PRO A 87 9.55 -13.70 38.17
C PRO A 87 9.43 -13.41 36.66
N LEU A 88 10.36 -13.90 35.84
CA LEU A 88 10.39 -13.64 34.40
C LEU A 88 9.77 -14.82 33.64
N LYS A 89 8.72 -14.54 32.85
CA LYS A 89 8.10 -15.49 31.93
C LYS A 89 8.65 -15.28 30.53
N PHE A 90 9.42 -16.24 30.03
CA PHE A 90 9.90 -16.24 28.64
C PHE A 90 8.93 -17.03 27.76
N LEU A 91 8.22 -16.34 26.87
CA LEU A 91 7.24 -16.92 25.93
C LEU A 91 7.97 -17.53 24.72
N VAL A 92 8.79 -18.54 24.95
CA VAL A 92 9.58 -19.20 23.89
C VAL A 92 8.68 -19.83 22.82
N GLY A 93 7.54 -20.38 23.24
CA GLY A 93 6.54 -20.93 22.35
C GLY A 93 5.95 -19.92 21.38
N ASP A 94 5.69 -18.69 21.84
CA ASP A 94 5.13 -17.61 21.02
C ASP A 94 6.12 -17.17 19.94
N TYR A 95 7.40 -17.05 20.33
CA TYR A 95 8.47 -16.73 19.38
C TYR A 95 8.65 -17.78 18.28
N VAL A 96 8.67 -19.07 18.65
CA VAL A 96 8.74 -20.17 17.67
C VAL A 96 7.47 -20.20 16.81
N GLY A 97 6.31 -19.88 17.40
CA GLY A 97 5.05 -19.70 16.69
C GLY A 97 5.12 -18.63 15.61
N ALA A 98 5.68 -17.46 15.95
CA ALA A 98 5.86 -16.35 15.02
C ALA A 98 6.82 -16.69 13.87
N ILE A 99 7.88 -17.47 14.13
CA ILE A 99 8.78 -17.96 13.07
C ILE A 99 8.02 -18.86 12.10
N ILE A 100 7.19 -19.78 12.62
CA ILE A 100 6.39 -20.68 11.78
C ILE A 100 5.37 -19.88 10.96
N ASP A 101 4.70 -18.91 11.57
CA ASP A 101 3.74 -18.04 10.88
C ASP A 101 4.40 -17.25 9.75
N PHE A 102 5.61 -16.73 9.98
CA PHE A 102 6.41 -16.06 8.95
C PHE A 102 6.72 -16.99 7.77
N VAL A 103 7.13 -18.23 8.03
CA VAL A 103 7.41 -19.22 6.97
C VAL A 103 6.13 -19.56 6.19
N ILE A 104 4.99 -19.69 6.87
CA ILE A 104 3.69 -19.95 6.21
C ILE A 104 3.29 -18.76 5.34
N ILE A 105 3.35 -17.54 5.85
CA ILE A 105 3.05 -16.31 5.09
C ILE A 105 3.96 -16.21 3.86
N ALA A 106 5.26 -16.46 4.00
CA ALA A 106 6.20 -16.47 2.89
C ALA A 106 5.82 -17.51 1.81
N LEU A 107 5.39 -18.71 2.24
CA LEU A 107 4.93 -19.77 1.33
C LEU A 107 3.63 -19.39 0.62
N VAL A 108 2.67 -18.77 1.31
CA VAL A 108 1.42 -18.30 0.70
C VAL A 108 1.69 -17.19 -0.32
N ILE A 109 2.52 -16.21 0.00
CA ILE A 109 2.92 -15.15 -0.94
C ILE A 109 3.60 -15.76 -2.16
N PHE A 110 4.52 -16.70 -1.95
CA PHE A 110 5.18 -17.41 -3.04
C PHE A 110 4.17 -18.14 -3.95
N LEU A 111 3.19 -18.84 -3.37
CA LEU A 111 2.14 -19.50 -4.14
C LEU A 111 1.27 -18.50 -4.92
N LEU A 112 0.89 -17.37 -4.33
CA LEU A 112 0.13 -16.32 -5.00
C LEU A 112 0.88 -15.72 -6.19
N VAL A 113 2.15 -15.35 -5.99
CA VAL A 113 3.00 -14.83 -7.08
C VAL A 113 3.18 -15.89 -8.17
N LYS A 114 3.45 -17.14 -7.79
CA LYS A 114 3.57 -18.25 -8.73
C LYS A 114 2.28 -18.49 -9.52
N TYR A 115 1.12 -18.36 -8.88
CA TYR A 115 -0.17 -18.52 -9.54
C TYR A 115 -0.41 -17.40 -10.57
N ILE A 116 -0.12 -16.16 -10.20
CA ILE A 116 -0.21 -14.99 -11.10
C ILE A 116 0.73 -15.17 -12.30
N MET A 117 2.01 -15.49 -12.07
CA MET A 117 2.99 -15.68 -13.15
C MET A 117 2.71 -16.89 -14.04
N LYS A 118 1.97 -17.89 -13.54
CA LYS A 118 1.57 -19.07 -14.32
C LYS A 118 0.37 -18.78 -15.23
N GLY A 119 -0.45 -17.76 -14.93
CA GLY A 119 -1.61 -17.37 -15.74
C GLY A 119 -1.28 -16.95 -17.17
N ASP A 120 -0.07 -16.46 -17.43
CA ASP A 120 0.34 -15.93 -18.74
C ASP A 120 0.95 -16.97 -19.69
N THR A 121 0.99 -18.26 -19.30
CA THR A 121 1.46 -19.35 -20.18
C THR A 121 0.36 -20.02 -21.00
N THR A 122 -0.85 -19.45 -21.08
CA THR A 122 -1.96 -20.00 -21.89
C THR A 122 -2.54 -19.00 -22.89
N LYS A 123 -1.69 -18.21 -23.55
CA LYS A 123 -2.02 -17.64 -24.85
C LYS A 123 -0.86 -17.78 -25.83
N LYS A 124 -0.62 -19.04 -26.20
CA LYS A 124 0.20 -19.42 -27.35
C LYS A 124 -0.62 -20.36 -28.23
N ILE A 125 -1.72 -19.85 -28.77
CA ILE A 125 -2.37 -20.33 -29.99
C ILE A 125 -2.93 -19.09 -30.70
#